data_AF-A0A554K835-F1
#
_entry.id   AF-A0A554K835-F1
#
_cell.length_a   1.000
_cell.length_b   1.000
_cell.length_c   1.000
_cell.angle_alpha   90.00
_cell.angle_beta   90.00
_cell.angle_gamma   90.00
#
_symmetry.space_group_name_H-M   'P 1'
#
loop_
_entity.id
_entity.type
_entity.pdbx_description
1 polymer ?
#
loop_
_entity_poly.entity_id
_entity_poly.type
_entity_poly.pdbx_seq_one_letter_code
_entity_poly.pdbx_strand_id
1 'polypeptide(L)'
;MGQVATTYGTKVAWVYRHFPLASLHANAQKEAEASECAAELGGNVAFWRFTDSIYERTATGGTGFALTDLPKLAKELGLNEAKFKSCLDSGKYAQKVQQDMTEDQQAGVTGTPGTVLLTRSGETRIISGAQPFDQVKTTIDQYVQ
;
A
#
# COMPACT_ATOMS: atom_id res chain seq x y z
N MET A 1 -5.30 9.14 -3.19
CA MET A 1 -4.24 9.87 -2.47
C MET A 1 -3.22 10.56 -3.38
N GLY A 2 -3.03 10.14 -4.64
CA GLY A 2 -2.19 10.89 -5.59
C GLY A 2 -2.52 12.38 -5.71
N GLN A 3 -3.82 12.75 -5.78
CA GLN A 3 -4.24 14.16 -5.77
C GLN A 3 -3.80 14.92 -4.51
N VAL A 4 -3.79 14.27 -3.34
CA VAL A 4 -3.29 14.87 -2.09
C VAL A 4 -1.80 15.13 -2.19
N ALA A 5 -1.01 14.13 -2.61
CA ALA A 5 0.43 14.27 -2.77
C ALA A 5 0.79 15.42 -3.76
N THR A 6 0.07 15.52 -4.88
CA THR A 6 0.25 16.61 -5.84
C THR A 6 -0.16 17.98 -5.28
N THR A 7 -1.26 18.05 -4.53
CA THR A 7 -1.81 19.32 -4.01
C THR A 7 -0.92 19.94 -2.93
N TYR A 8 -0.40 19.12 -2.02
CA TYR A 8 0.36 19.61 -0.87
C TYR A 8 1.88 19.54 -1.04
N GLY A 9 2.37 18.80 -2.05
CA GLY A 9 3.80 18.67 -2.34
C GLY A 9 4.58 18.24 -1.10
N THR A 10 5.62 19.00 -0.75
CA THR A 10 6.48 18.71 0.41
C THR A 10 5.84 18.97 1.77
N LYS A 11 4.62 19.52 1.83
CA LYS A 11 3.92 19.74 3.10
C LYS A 11 3.33 18.44 3.66
N VAL A 12 3.12 17.42 2.83
CA VAL A 12 2.58 16.12 3.22
C VAL A 12 3.47 15.01 2.68
N ALA A 13 3.76 14.01 3.50
CA ALA A 13 4.34 12.75 3.05
C ALA A 13 3.23 11.72 2.84
N TRP A 14 3.18 11.12 1.65
CA TRP A 14 2.27 9.99 1.40
C TRP A 14 3.01 8.69 1.66
N VAL A 15 2.55 7.95 2.68
CA VAL A 15 3.10 6.66 3.08
C VAL A 15 2.04 5.59 2.81
N TYR A 16 2.46 4.48 2.19
CA TYR A 16 1.64 3.29 2.05
C TYR A 16 1.84 2.37 3.25
N ARG A 17 0.75 1.82 3.80
CA ARG A 17 0.79 0.80 4.85
C ARG A 17 -0.07 -0.37 4.45
N HIS A 18 0.41 -1.58 4.76
CA HIS A 18 -0.28 -2.81 4.38
C HIS A 18 -1.38 -3.16 5.38
N PHE A 19 -2.59 -3.38 4.85
CA PHE A 19 -3.72 -3.88 5.62
C PHE A 19 -4.44 -5.01 4.85
N PRO A 20 -3.76 -6.13 4.57
CA PRO A 20 -4.35 -7.21 3.78
C PRO A 20 -5.45 -7.90 4.58
N LEU A 21 -6.70 -7.70 4.16
CA LEU A 21 -7.87 -8.37 4.73
C LEU A 21 -7.93 -9.84 4.27
N ALA A 22 -6.99 -10.68 4.73
CA ALA A 22 -6.78 -12.04 4.24
C ALA A 22 -8.02 -12.95 4.36
N SER A 23 -8.92 -12.68 5.31
CA SER A 23 -10.20 -13.39 5.45
C SER A 23 -11.19 -13.09 4.31
N LEU A 24 -11.04 -11.95 3.63
CA LEU A 24 -11.85 -11.53 2.49
C LEU A 24 -11.13 -11.71 1.16
N HIS A 25 -9.78 -11.65 1.17
CA HIS A 25 -8.94 -11.60 -0.03
C HIS A 25 -7.73 -12.54 0.13
N ALA A 26 -7.84 -13.75 -0.41
CA ALA A 26 -6.85 -14.81 -0.17
C ALA A 26 -5.42 -14.46 -0.62
N ASN A 27 -5.24 -13.67 -1.69
CA ASN A 27 -3.91 -13.30 -2.18
C ASN A 27 -3.36 -12.00 -1.56
N ALA A 28 -4.17 -11.23 -0.83
CA ALA A 28 -3.81 -9.87 -0.42
C ALA A 28 -2.50 -9.81 0.40
N GLN A 29 -2.29 -10.78 1.30
CA GLN A 29 -1.05 -10.88 2.07
C GLN A 29 0.17 -11.04 1.16
N LYS A 30 0.07 -11.91 0.15
CA LYS A 30 1.19 -12.23 -0.73
C LYS A 30 1.44 -11.15 -1.78
N GLU A 31 0.40 -10.45 -2.21
CA GLU A 31 0.51 -9.24 -3.04
C GLU A 31 1.18 -8.09 -2.28
N ALA A 32 0.87 -7.92 -0.99
CA ALA A 32 1.55 -6.96 -0.12
C ALA A 32 3.05 -7.28 -0.01
N GLU A 33 3.42 -8.52 0.30
CA GLU A 33 4.82 -8.96 0.31
C GLU A 33 5.53 -8.75 -1.04
N ALA A 34 4.81 -9.01 -2.14
CA ALA A 34 5.32 -8.83 -3.49
C ALA A 34 5.64 -7.36 -3.82
N SER A 35 4.81 -6.42 -3.35
CA SER A 35 5.09 -4.99 -3.52
C SER A 35 6.37 -4.54 -2.79
N GLU A 36 6.65 -5.11 -1.61
CA GLU A 36 7.89 -4.87 -0.87
C GLU A 36 9.10 -5.48 -1.58
N CYS A 37 8.97 -6.67 -2.16
CA CYS A 37 10.01 -7.24 -3.02
C CYS A 37 10.27 -6.39 -4.27
N ALA A 38 9.25 -5.76 -4.85
CA ALA A 38 9.44 -4.80 -5.94
C ALA A 38 10.21 -3.55 -5.45
N ALA A 39 9.87 -3.04 -4.26
CA ALA A 39 10.57 -1.93 -3.63
C ALA A 39 12.05 -2.25 -3.34
N GLU A 40 12.36 -3.46 -2.88
CA GLU A 40 13.75 -3.89 -2.65
C GLU A 40 14.60 -3.81 -3.91
N LEU A 41 14.02 -4.19 -5.06
CA LEU A 41 14.75 -4.28 -6.32
C LEU A 41 14.81 -2.97 -7.11
N GLY A 42 13.87 -2.06 -6.90
CA GLY A 42 13.77 -0.83 -7.71
C GLY A 42 13.28 0.42 -6.96
N GLY A 43 13.26 0.39 -5.62
CA GLY A 43 12.87 1.50 -4.76
C GLY A 43 11.41 1.91 -4.90
N ASN A 44 11.10 3.14 -4.47
CA ASN A 44 9.74 3.68 -4.46
C ASN A 44 9.07 3.67 -5.84
N VAL A 45 9.84 3.90 -6.91
CA VAL A 45 9.31 3.88 -8.29
C VAL A 45 8.79 2.47 -8.64
N ALA A 46 9.53 1.43 -8.28
CA ALA A 46 9.10 0.05 -8.52
C ALA A 46 7.93 -0.35 -7.63
N PHE A 47 7.91 0.07 -6.36
CA PHE A 47 6.77 -0.15 -5.46
C PHE A 47 5.47 0.36 -6.08
N TRP A 48 5.42 1.66 -6.42
CA TRP A 48 4.20 2.28 -6.92
C TRP A 48 3.76 1.71 -8.27
N ARG A 49 4.70 1.50 -9.20
CA ARG A 49 4.38 0.86 -10.50
C ARG A 49 3.83 -0.55 -10.33
N PHE A 50 4.34 -1.31 -9.35
CA PHE A 50 3.88 -2.66 -9.07
C PHE A 50 2.50 -2.67 -8.45
N THR A 51 2.23 -1.82 -7.44
CA THR A 51 0.90 -1.71 -6.83
C THR A 51 -0.14 -1.22 -7.82
N ASP A 52 0.16 -0.19 -8.62
CA ASP A 52 -0.75 0.33 -9.64
C ASP A 52 -1.09 -0.76 -10.66
N SER A 53 -0.07 -1.50 -11.11
CA SER A 53 -0.24 -2.63 -12.03
C SER A 53 -1.12 -3.76 -11.51
N ILE A 54 -1.05 -4.07 -10.21
CA ILE A 54 -1.94 -5.04 -9.57
C ILE A 54 -3.36 -4.50 -9.55
N TYR A 55 -3.56 -3.25 -9.11
CA TYR A 55 -4.89 -2.64 -9.04
C TYR A 55 -5.57 -2.54 -10.41
N GLU A 56 -4.82 -2.23 -11.47
CA GLU A 56 -5.34 -2.17 -12.84
C GLU A 56 -5.80 -3.54 -13.38
N ARG A 57 -5.17 -4.63 -12.93
CA ARG A 57 -5.42 -5.99 -13.44
C ARG A 57 -6.32 -6.84 -12.53
N THR A 58 -6.60 -6.35 -11.32
CA THR A 58 -7.40 -7.08 -10.32
C THR A 58 -8.85 -6.59 -10.32
N ALA A 59 -9.79 -7.52 -10.40
CA ALA A 59 -11.21 -7.23 -10.26
C ALA A 59 -11.65 -7.23 -8.77
N THR A 60 -12.71 -6.47 -8.46
CA THR A 60 -13.28 -6.40 -7.11
C THR A 60 -13.90 -7.72 -6.65
N GLY A 61 -13.75 -8.07 -5.36
CA GLY A 61 -14.44 -9.23 -4.75
C GLY A 61 -13.88 -10.60 -5.15
N GLY A 62 -12.72 -10.63 -5.82
CA GLY A 62 -12.05 -11.85 -6.24
C GLY A 62 -10.87 -12.26 -5.38
N THR A 63 -10.14 -13.27 -5.85
CA THR A 63 -8.95 -13.83 -5.20
C THR A 63 -7.76 -12.87 -5.24
N GLY A 64 -7.78 -11.84 -6.10
CA GLY A 64 -6.64 -10.94 -6.34
C GLY A 64 -5.97 -11.22 -7.69
N PHE A 65 -4.80 -10.64 -7.91
CA PHE A 65 -3.90 -10.99 -8.99
C PHE A 65 -3.31 -12.39 -8.77
N ALA A 66 -3.10 -13.15 -9.85
CA ALA A 66 -2.61 -14.53 -9.71
C ALA A 66 -1.19 -14.56 -9.14
N LEU A 67 -0.99 -15.28 -8.03
CA LEU A 67 0.32 -15.35 -7.35
C LEU A 67 1.44 -15.88 -8.26
N THR A 68 1.10 -16.80 -9.16
CA THR A 68 2.03 -17.37 -10.15
C THR A 68 2.52 -16.35 -11.19
N ASP A 69 1.80 -15.23 -11.34
CA ASP A 69 2.13 -14.19 -12.32
C ASP A 69 2.87 -13.01 -11.68
N LEU A 70 2.98 -12.93 -10.34
CA LEU A 70 3.70 -11.85 -9.66
C LEU A 70 5.16 -11.69 -10.14
N PRO A 71 5.97 -12.77 -10.32
CA PRO A 71 7.31 -12.62 -10.89
C PRO A 71 7.32 -12.16 -12.34
N LYS A 72 6.33 -12.56 -13.14
CA LYS A 72 6.19 -12.11 -14.53
C LYS A 72 5.87 -10.62 -14.60
N LEU A 73 5.00 -10.14 -13.73
CA LEU A 73 4.70 -8.72 -13.60
C LEU A 73 5.95 -7.92 -13.18
N ALA A 74 6.73 -8.42 -12.21
CA ALA A 74 7.97 -7.78 -11.82
C ALA A 74 8.93 -7.63 -13.01
N LYS A 75 9.05 -8.67 -13.85
CA LYS A 75 9.83 -8.64 -15.08
C LYS A 75 9.31 -7.65 -16.12
N GLU A 76 8.00 -7.62 -16.34
CA GLU A 76 7.35 -6.64 -17.22
C GLU A 76 7.70 -5.21 -16.83
N LEU A 77 7.80 -4.95 -15.52
CA LEU A 77 8.16 -3.64 -14.97
C LEU A 77 9.68 -3.34 -14.99
N GLY A 78 10.49 -4.27 -15.50
CA GLY A 78 11.94 -4.13 -15.64
C GLY A 78 12.75 -4.63 -14.45
N LEU A 79 12.13 -5.34 -13.51
CA LEU A 79 12.82 -5.94 -12.35
C LEU A 79 13.38 -7.32 -12.69
N ASN A 80 14.38 -7.76 -11.92
CA ASN A 80 14.95 -9.09 -12.09
C ASN A 80 14.00 -10.16 -11.55
N GLU A 81 13.38 -10.94 -12.45
CA GLU A 81 12.41 -12.00 -12.14
C GLU A 81 12.91 -13.00 -11.10
N ALA A 82 14.15 -13.50 -11.24
CA ALA A 82 14.71 -14.51 -10.35
C ALA A 82 14.94 -13.97 -8.93
N LYS A 83 15.49 -12.75 -8.81
CA LYS A 83 15.66 -12.09 -7.50
C LYS A 83 14.32 -11.79 -6.85
N PHE A 84 13.34 -11.33 -7.64
CA PHE A 84 11.99 -11.06 -7.16
C PHE A 84 11.35 -12.34 -6.61
N LYS A 85 11.39 -13.43 -7.39
CA LYS A 85 10.87 -14.73 -6.97
C LYS A 85 11.55 -15.22 -5.69
N SER A 86 12.88 -15.12 -5.61
CA SER A 86 13.62 -15.49 -4.40
C SER A 86 13.20 -14.67 -3.17
N CYS A 87 12.99 -13.35 -3.33
CA CYS A 87 12.48 -12.50 -2.26
C CYS A 87 11.10 -12.97 -1.80
N LEU A 88 10.18 -13.16 -2.75
CA LEU A 88 8.80 -13.52 -2.46
C LEU A 88 8.68 -14.91 -1.83
N ASP A 89 9.39 -15.91 -2.36
CA ASP A 89 9.36 -17.29 -1.87
C ASP A 89 9.94 -17.40 -0.44
N SER A 90 10.92 -16.55 -0.10
CA SER A 90 11.52 -16.55 1.24
C SER A 90 10.58 -16.02 2.33
N GLY A 91 9.49 -15.34 1.96
CA GLY A 91 8.60 -14.68 2.92
C GLY A 91 9.26 -13.50 3.65
N LYS A 92 10.32 -12.91 3.08
CA LYS A 92 11.15 -11.86 3.70
C LYS A 92 10.33 -10.71 4.30
N TYR A 93 9.23 -10.34 3.66
CA TYR A 93 8.40 -9.20 4.06
C TYR A 93 7.11 -9.57 4.80
N ALA A 94 6.87 -10.86 5.08
CA ALA A 94 5.66 -11.31 5.76
C ALA A 94 5.48 -10.65 7.14
N GLN A 95 6.56 -10.58 7.92
CA GLN A 95 6.53 -9.95 9.25
C GLN A 95 6.28 -8.44 9.17
N LYS A 96 6.88 -7.75 8.20
CA LYS A 96 6.64 -6.32 7.97
C LYS A 96 5.17 -6.05 7.68
N VAL A 97 4.59 -6.81 6.76
CA VAL A 97 3.16 -6.69 6.38
C VAL A 97 2.26 -6.93 7.59
N GLN A 98 2.55 -7.96 8.40
CA GLN A 98 1.80 -8.25 9.61
C GLN A 98 1.91 -7.13 10.65
N GLN A 99 3.11 -6.57 10.82
CA GLN A 99 3.36 -5.47 11.74
C GLN A 99 2.60 -4.20 11.30
N ASP A 100 2.62 -3.87 10.00
CA ASP A 100 1.85 -2.74 9.47
C ASP A 100 0.37 -2.87 9.79
N MET A 101 -0.22 -4.04 9.53
CA MET A 101 -1.62 -4.31 9.84
C MET A 101 -1.93 -4.20 11.34
N THR A 102 -1.07 -4.74 12.21
CA THR A 102 -1.26 -4.69 13.66
C THR A 102 -1.19 -3.25 14.19
N GLU A 103 -0.24 -2.46 13.72
CA GLU A 103 -0.11 -1.05 14.13
C GLU A 103 -1.30 -0.21 13.64
N ASP A 104 -1.79 -0.46 12.43
CA ASP A 104 -2.97 0.21 11.90
C ASP A 104 -4.25 -0.16 12.68
N GLN A 105 -4.40 -1.43 13.08
CA GLN A 105 -5.49 -1.86 13.97
C GLN A 105 -5.43 -1.14 15.33
N GLN A 106 -4.23 -1.03 15.93
CA GLN A 106 -4.03 -0.30 17.19
C GLN A 106 -4.31 1.20 17.03
N ALA A 107 -4.05 1.76 15.86
CA ALA A 107 -4.39 3.13 15.52
C ALA A 107 -5.90 3.33 15.29
N GLY A 108 -6.71 2.27 15.23
CA GLY A 108 -8.17 2.31 15.07
C GLY A 108 -8.65 2.10 13.63
N VAL A 109 -7.79 1.67 12.71
CA VAL A 109 -8.18 1.32 11.34
C VAL A 109 -8.91 -0.02 11.35
N THR A 110 -10.12 -0.03 10.77
CA THR A 110 -11.00 -1.22 10.78
C THR A 110 -11.26 -1.80 9.39
N GLY A 111 -10.75 -1.17 8.33
CA GLY A 111 -10.95 -1.62 6.95
C GLY A 111 -10.19 -0.77 5.95
N THR A 112 -10.30 -1.14 4.67
CA THR A 112 -9.59 -0.48 3.57
C THR A 112 -10.55 0.16 2.55
N PRO A 113 -10.17 1.32 1.97
CA PRO A 113 -9.04 2.15 2.38
C PRO A 113 -9.31 2.81 3.74
N GLY A 114 -8.28 2.90 4.58
CA GLY A 114 -8.27 3.67 5.81
C GLY A 114 -7.06 4.60 5.81
N THR A 115 -7.27 5.90 6.04
CA THR A 115 -6.18 6.89 6.03
C THR A 115 -5.94 7.39 7.44
N VAL A 116 -4.68 7.35 7.89
CA VAL A 116 -4.24 7.98 9.13
C VAL A 116 -3.48 9.25 8.78
N LEU A 117 -4.00 10.40 9.19
CA LEU A 117 -3.24 11.64 9.22
C LEU A 117 -2.40 11.64 10.49
N LEU A 118 -1.08 11.80 10.34
CA LEU A 118 -0.13 11.93 11.44
C LEU A 118 0.58 13.28 11.31
N THR A 119 0.42 14.15 12.30
CA THR A 119 1.09 15.45 12.33
C THR A 119 2.50 15.32 12.91
N ARG A 120 3.34 16.34 12.69
CA ARG A 120 4.67 16.41 13.32
C ARG A 120 4.63 16.50 14.85
N SER A 121 3.53 16.96 15.43
CA SER A 121 3.32 16.97 16.88
C SER A 121 2.88 15.62 17.44
N GLY A 122 2.64 14.62 16.58
CA GLY A 122 2.18 13.29 16.97
C GLY A 122 0.66 13.15 17.09
N GLU A 123 -0.11 14.17 16.69
CA GLU A 123 -1.57 14.06 16.64
C GLU A 123 -1.99 13.16 15.48
N THR A 124 -2.96 12.27 15.72
CA THR A 124 -3.50 11.36 14.72
C THR A 124 -4.98 11.60 14.46
N ARG A 125 -5.37 11.48 13.19
CA ARG A 125 -6.78 11.52 12.76
C ARG A 125 -7.05 10.43 11.73
N ILE A 126 -8.07 9.62 11.94
CA ILE A 126 -8.50 8.60 10.99
C ILE A 126 -9.57 9.15 10.06
N ILE A 127 -9.38 8.92 8.77
CA ILE A 127 -10.40 9.07 7.72
C ILE A 127 -10.73 7.65 7.26
N SER A 128 -11.91 7.17 7.65
CA SER A 128 -12.35 5.81 7.33
C SER A 128 -13.02 5.73 5.96
N GLY A 129 -12.67 4.71 5.19
CA GLY A 129 -13.23 4.46 3.87
C GLY A 129 -12.69 5.37 2.77
N ALA A 130 -13.17 5.12 1.55
CA ALA A 130 -12.88 5.96 0.41
C ALA A 130 -13.72 7.24 0.51
N GLN A 131 -13.09 8.35 0.89
CA GLN A 131 -13.74 9.66 0.97
C GLN A 131 -13.41 10.51 -0.27
N PRO A 132 -14.32 11.39 -0.72
CA PRO A 132 -14.04 12.35 -1.78
C PRO A 132 -12.83 13.23 -1.44
N PHE A 133 -12.10 13.66 -2.48
CA PHE A 133 -10.91 14.48 -2.31
C PHE A 133 -11.16 15.74 -1.47
N ASP A 134 -12.26 16.46 -1.72
CA ASP A 134 -12.57 17.71 -1.00
C ASP A 134 -12.76 17.49 0.51
N GLN A 135 -13.29 16.33 0.91
CA GLN A 135 -13.46 16.00 2.33
C GLN A 135 -12.12 15.65 3.00
N VAL A 136 -11.27 14.91 2.28
CA VAL A 136 -9.90 14.64 2.74
C VAL A 136 -9.11 15.95 2.85
N LYS A 137 -9.21 16.82 1.84
CA LYS A 137 -8.57 18.14 1.79
C LYS A 137 -8.98 19.01 2.98
N THR A 138 -10.28 19.10 3.26
CA THR A 138 -10.82 19.87 4.39
C THR A 138 -10.21 19.42 5.72
N THR A 139 -9.94 18.13 5.88
CA THR A 139 -9.31 17.60 7.11
C THR A 139 -7.82 17.92 7.14
N ILE A 140 -7.10 17.75 6.03
CA ILE A 140 -5.66 18.05 5.95
C ILE A 140 -5.37 19.53 6.19
N ASP A 141 -6.20 20.43 5.64
CA ASP A 141 -6.05 21.88 5.78
C ASP A 141 -6.09 22.36 7.24
N GLN A 142 -6.67 21.58 8.16
CA GLN A 142 -6.67 21.88 9.60
C GLN A 142 -5.27 21.76 10.21
N TYR A 143 -4.40 20.95 9.60
CA TYR A 143 -3.09 20.56 10.13
C TYR A 143 -1.91 21.07 9.31
N VAL A 144 -2.17 21.49 8.07
CA VAL A 144 -1.16 22.00 7.14
C VAL A 144 -1.36 23.49 6.96
N GLN A 145 -0.70 24.29 7.81
CA GLN A 145 -0.56 25.74 7.63
C GLN A 145 0.69 26.03 6.76
#